data_AF-A0A411DU73-F1
#
_entry.id   AF-A0A411DU73-F1
#
_cell.length_a   1.000
_cell.length_b   1.000
_cell.length_c   1.000
_cell.angle_alpha   90.00
_cell.angle_beta   90.00
_cell.angle_gamma   90.00
#
_symmetry.space_group_name_H-M   'P 1'
#
loop_
_entity.id
_entity.type
_entity.pdbx_description
1 polymer ?
#
loop_
_entity_poly.entity_id
_entity_poly.type
_entity_poly.pdbx_seq_one_letter_code
_entity_poly.pdbx_strand_id
1 'polypeptide(L)'
;MRTEVEKNNRNMYFIAIFNSKIVKYLYLTQKYTMKKLFTLFILIWGFIYLSAQNTYYPQAFFDKKLARDMLGFGNSTIEGVASTKQKNNWGIKPLLGEKHYAPKGTVVMLFPVTPYFEEFYNMRKKYENKKTTVYMSEEAFKYRVEALTDDHGRFKFEKLKPGKYYLETIVNFTATASYQQQTGTSDAYNGYGAYLYSTPIYSTFFYGYSAANRESKFVEIKQDGELKEIKL
;
A
#
# COMPACT_ATOMS: atom_id res chain seq x y z
N MET A 1 20.40 42.58 72.25
CA MET A 1 19.13 41.97 71.80
C MET A 1 18.89 42.11 70.28
N ARG A 2 19.08 43.28 69.64
CA ARG A 2 18.87 43.45 68.18
C ARG A 2 19.84 42.63 67.28
N THR A 3 21.09 42.45 67.71
CA THR A 3 22.16 41.82 66.92
C THR A 3 22.05 40.29 66.80
N GLU A 4 21.37 39.63 67.74
CA GLU A 4 21.24 38.17 67.80
C GLU A 4 20.06 37.67 66.94
N VAL A 5 18.97 38.44 66.90
CA VAL A 5 17.79 38.18 66.06
C VAL A 5 18.12 38.34 64.57
N GLU A 6 18.92 39.34 64.19
CA GLU A 6 19.36 39.51 62.80
C GLU A 6 20.31 38.39 62.33
N LYS A 7 21.17 37.87 63.21
CA LYS A 7 22.03 36.73 62.91
C LYS A 7 21.23 35.44 62.72
N ASN A 8 20.21 35.24 63.56
CA ASN A 8 19.34 34.06 63.48
C ASN A 8 18.46 34.08 62.21
N ASN A 9 17.92 35.26 61.86
CA ASN A 9 17.20 35.43 60.60
C ASN A 9 18.09 35.18 59.38
N ARG A 10 19.32 35.71 59.34
CA ARG A 10 20.25 35.44 58.24
C ARG A 10 20.57 33.95 58.10
N ASN A 11 20.79 33.23 59.20
CA ASN A 11 20.99 31.78 59.17
C ASN A 11 19.76 31.03 58.64
N MET A 12 18.56 31.43 59.05
CA MET A 12 17.30 30.84 58.58
C MET A 12 17.09 31.07 57.07
N TYR A 13 17.41 32.27 56.56
CA TYR A 13 17.39 32.57 55.13
C TYR A 13 18.43 31.75 54.36
N PHE A 14 19.64 31.57 54.89
CA PHE A 14 20.66 30.73 54.26
C PHE A 14 20.24 29.26 54.18
N ILE A 15 19.65 28.72 55.26
CA ILE A 15 19.14 27.34 55.29
C ILE A 15 17.98 27.17 54.29
N ALA A 16 17.07 28.14 54.20
CA ALA A 16 15.95 28.11 53.24
C ALA A 16 16.44 28.14 51.78
N ILE A 17 17.43 28.98 51.46
CA ILE A 17 18.05 29.05 50.12
C ILE A 17 18.79 27.75 49.79
N PHE A 18 19.50 27.18 50.76
CA PHE A 18 20.23 25.92 50.57
C PHE A 18 19.28 24.74 50.32
N ASN A 19 18.21 24.61 51.11
CA ASN A 19 17.18 23.59 50.91
C ASN A 19 16.45 23.77 49.57
N SER A 20 16.11 25.00 49.19
CA SER A 20 15.50 25.31 47.89
C SER A 20 16.39 24.87 46.71
N LYS A 21 17.71 25.10 46.81
CA LYS A 21 18.67 24.65 45.80
C LYS A 21 18.80 23.12 45.73
N ILE A 22 18.82 22.43 46.87
CA ILE A 22 18.87 20.96 46.94
C ILE A 22 17.61 20.34 46.34
N VAL A 23 16.43 20.83 46.70
CA VAL A 23 15.15 20.34 46.15
C VAL A 23 15.10 20.57 44.64
N LYS A 24 15.54 21.73 44.15
CA LYS A 24 15.62 22.01 42.71
C LYS A 24 16.61 21.09 42.00
N TYR A 25 17.77 20.79 42.62
CA TYR A 25 18.75 19.86 42.07
C TYR A 25 18.19 18.42 42.00
N LEU A 26 17.55 17.94 43.06
CA LEU A 26 16.90 16.62 43.12
C LEU A 26 15.77 16.48 42.09
N TYR A 27 14.95 17.53 41.91
CA TYR A 27 13.92 17.55 40.87
C TYR A 27 14.51 17.52 39.46
N LEU A 28 15.57 18.30 39.22
CA LEU A 28 16.25 18.34 37.93
C LEU A 28 16.93 17.01 37.60
N THR A 29 17.60 16.38 38.56
CA THR A 29 18.21 15.06 38.36
C THR A 29 17.14 14.02 38.09
N GLN A 30 16.08 13.91 38.91
CA GLN A 30 14.96 13.00 38.68
C GLN A 30 14.30 13.21 37.30
N LYS A 31 14.07 14.45 36.89
CA LYS A 31 13.53 14.81 35.57
C LYS A 31 14.47 14.40 34.43
N TYR A 32 15.79 14.52 34.62
CA TYR A 32 16.78 14.10 33.62
C TYR A 32 16.88 12.57 33.51
N THR A 33 16.82 11.85 34.63
CA THR A 33 16.80 10.38 34.65
C THR A 33 15.52 9.83 34.01
N MET A 34 14.37 10.44 34.34
CA MET A 34 13.08 10.09 33.74
C MET A 34 13.04 10.39 32.24
N LYS A 35 13.63 11.51 31.78
CA LYS A 35 13.79 11.78 30.35
C LYS A 35 14.64 10.72 29.65
N LYS A 36 15.78 10.32 30.20
CA LYS A 36 16.63 9.27 29.62
C LYS A 36 15.91 7.91 29.55
N LEU A 37 15.16 7.54 30.59
CA LEU A 37 14.32 6.34 30.61
C LEU A 37 13.20 6.41 29.56
N PHE A 38 12.56 7.56 29.40
CA PHE A 38 11.53 7.78 28.39
C PHE A 38 12.11 7.73 26.95
N THR A 39 13.30 8.32 26.73
CA THR A 39 14.01 8.22 25.45
C THR A 39 14.41 6.76 25.14
N LEU A 40 14.85 6.00 26.13
CA LEU A 40 15.16 4.57 25.97
C LEU A 40 13.89 3.76 25.63
N PHE A 41 12.76 4.08 26.26
CA PHE A 41 11.47 3.43 25.97
C PHE A 41 10.97 3.74 24.55
N ILE A 42 11.12 4.99 24.07
CA ILE A 42 10.82 5.38 22.69
C ILE A 42 11.72 4.65 21.69
N LEU A 43 13.01 4.50 22.00
CA LEU A 43 13.94 3.76 21.15
C LEU A 43 13.59 2.27 21.10
N ILE A 44 13.21 1.64 22.22
CA ILE A 44 12.77 0.23 22.28
C ILE A 44 11.43 0.04 21.55
N TRP A 45 10.50 0.99 21.65
CA TRP A 45 9.24 0.97 20.90
C TRP A 45 9.43 1.17 19.39
N GLY A 46 10.45 1.93 18.97
CA GLY A 46 10.78 2.14 17.56
C GLY A 46 11.18 0.85 16.82
N PHE A 47 11.80 -0.12 17.51
CA PHE A 47 12.22 -1.39 16.90
C PHE A 47 11.07 -2.39 16.68
N ILE A 48 9.93 -2.24 17.36
CA ILE A 48 8.79 -3.18 17.24
C ILE A 48 7.98 -2.92 15.94
N TYR A 49 8.24 -1.82 15.23
CA TYR A 49 7.57 -1.48 13.97
C TYR A 49 8.31 -1.92 12.70
N LEU A 50 9.35 -2.76 12.80
CA LEU A 50 9.88 -3.43 11.61
C LEU A 50 8.94 -4.58 11.25
N SER A 51 7.92 -4.31 10.44
CA SER A 51 7.07 -5.35 9.89
C SER A 51 7.91 -6.27 8.99
N ALA A 52 8.37 -7.40 9.53
CA ALA A 52 9.03 -8.43 8.73
C ALA A 52 8.09 -8.83 7.58
N GLN A 53 8.52 -8.58 6.34
CA GLN A 53 7.82 -9.10 5.17
C GLN A 53 8.25 -10.55 4.96
N ASN A 54 7.29 -11.47 5.09
CA ASN A 54 7.52 -12.88 4.79
C ASN A 54 7.64 -13.04 3.28
N THR A 55 8.71 -13.70 2.83
CA THR A 55 8.95 -13.93 1.41
C THR A 55 8.95 -15.42 1.14
N TYR A 56 8.17 -15.85 0.15
CA TYR A 56 8.10 -17.25 -0.29
C TYR A 56 8.44 -17.39 -1.77
N TYR A 57 8.97 -18.56 -2.11
CA TYR A 57 9.28 -18.98 -3.47
C TYR A 57 8.72 -20.39 -3.71
N PRO A 58 8.30 -20.72 -4.94
CA PRO A 58 7.96 -22.09 -5.34
C PRO A 58 9.11 -23.06 -5.07
N GLN A 59 8.78 -24.28 -4.67
CA GLN A 59 9.75 -25.34 -4.38
C GLN A 59 9.89 -26.35 -5.53
N ALA A 60 8.98 -26.32 -6.51
CA ALA A 60 9.07 -27.11 -7.72
C ALA A 60 10.35 -26.78 -8.50
N PHE A 61 10.83 -27.79 -9.20
CA PHE A 61 11.94 -27.63 -10.13
C PHE A 61 11.51 -26.76 -11.32
N PHE A 62 12.32 -25.75 -11.65
CA PHE A 62 12.09 -24.91 -12.82
C PHE A 62 12.73 -25.53 -14.07
N ASP A 63 11.91 -26.14 -14.93
CA ASP A 63 12.36 -26.66 -16.23
C ASP A 63 12.50 -25.52 -17.26
N LYS A 64 13.73 -25.03 -17.38
CA LYS A 64 14.15 -24.02 -18.37
C LYS A 64 13.88 -24.44 -19.82
N LYS A 65 14.01 -25.74 -20.14
CA LYS A 65 13.82 -26.23 -21.50
C LYS A 65 12.34 -26.18 -21.85
N LEU A 66 11.48 -26.67 -20.97
CA LEU A 66 10.03 -26.59 -21.13
C LEU A 66 9.56 -25.14 -21.30
N ALA A 67 9.99 -24.23 -20.43
CA ALA A 67 9.60 -22.81 -20.50
C ALA A 67 10.03 -22.17 -21.83
N ARG A 68 11.26 -22.46 -22.29
CA ARG A 68 11.75 -22.01 -23.61
C ARG A 68 10.93 -22.59 -24.75
N ASP A 69 10.62 -23.88 -24.70
CA ASP A 69 9.90 -24.59 -25.76
C ASP A 69 8.48 -24.04 -25.93
N MET A 70 7.80 -23.69 -24.82
CA MET A 70 6.47 -23.07 -24.78
C MET A 70 6.46 -21.60 -25.28
N LEU A 71 7.56 -20.88 -25.09
CA LEU A 71 7.76 -19.52 -25.60
C LEU A 71 8.42 -19.47 -26.98
N GLY A 72 8.69 -20.63 -27.59
CA GLY A 72 9.26 -20.71 -28.93
C GLY A 72 8.30 -20.14 -29.98
N PHE A 73 8.83 -19.89 -31.17
CA PHE A 73 8.05 -19.32 -32.27
C PHE A 73 6.94 -20.27 -32.74
N GLY A 74 5.72 -19.76 -32.82
CA GLY A 74 4.57 -20.33 -33.52
C GLY A 74 3.93 -19.28 -34.44
N ASN A 75 2.68 -19.49 -34.84
CA ASN A 75 1.95 -18.59 -35.76
C ASN A 75 0.76 -17.88 -35.11
N SER A 76 0.53 -18.08 -33.82
CA SER A 76 -0.65 -17.56 -33.11
C SER A 76 -0.42 -16.16 -32.56
N THR A 77 -1.52 -15.46 -32.29
CA THR A 77 -1.52 -14.07 -31.81
C THR A 77 -2.50 -13.90 -30.64
N ILE A 78 -2.11 -13.15 -29.62
CA ILE A 78 -3.01 -12.63 -28.58
C ILE A 78 -3.09 -11.12 -28.73
N GLU A 79 -4.29 -10.60 -28.91
CA GLU A 79 -4.59 -9.17 -28.88
C GLU A 79 -5.49 -8.86 -27.69
N GLY A 80 -5.27 -7.71 -27.05
CA GLY A 80 -6.13 -7.36 -25.94
C GLY A 80 -6.08 -5.90 -25.56
N VAL A 81 -6.96 -5.55 -24.62
CA VAL A 81 -7.05 -4.23 -24.02
C VAL A 81 -6.93 -4.36 -22.52
N ALA A 82 -5.92 -3.71 -21.94
CA ALA A 82 -5.66 -3.67 -20.50
C ALA A 82 -6.43 -2.52 -19.85
N SER A 83 -7.25 -2.83 -18.84
CA SER A 83 -8.01 -1.83 -18.10
C SER A 83 -8.34 -2.29 -16.69
N THR A 84 -8.53 -1.35 -15.77
CA THR A 84 -8.99 -1.62 -14.41
C THR A 84 -10.21 -0.77 -14.05
N LYS A 85 -10.74 -1.00 -12.86
CA LYS A 85 -11.75 -0.17 -12.21
C LYS A 85 -11.30 0.16 -10.81
N GLN A 86 -11.60 1.37 -10.35
CA GLN A 86 -11.40 1.72 -8.94
C GLN A 86 -12.19 0.74 -8.05
N LYS A 87 -11.53 0.25 -6.99
CA LYS A 87 -12.18 -0.58 -5.98
C LYS A 87 -12.97 0.31 -5.02
N ASN A 88 -14.12 -0.16 -4.55
CA ASN A 88 -14.85 0.48 -3.46
C ASN A 88 -14.14 0.28 -2.10
N ASN A 89 -14.72 0.82 -1.03
CA ASN A 89 -14.16 0.71 0.33
C ASN A 89 -14.00 -0.74 0.84
N TRP A 90 -14.67 -1.71 0.20
CA TRP A 90 -14.57 -3.14 0.51
C TRP A 90 -13.53 -3.87 -0.35
N GLY A 91 -12.80 -3.14 -1.21
CA GLY A 91 -11.81 -3.72 -2.12
C GLY A 91 -12.40 -4.37 -3.37
N ILE A 92 -13.69 -4.16 -3.65
CA ILE A 92 -14.42 -4.79 -4.76
C ILE A 92 -14.53 -3.83 -5.94
N LYS A 93 -14.29 -4.31 -7.17
CA LYS A 93 -14.50 -3.55 -8.40
C LYS A 93 -15.99 -3.49 -8.74
N PRO A 94 -16.61 -2.31 -8.88
CA PRO A 94 -18.03 -2.19 -9.19
C PRO A 94 -18.32 -2.58 -10.65
N LEU A 95 -19.45 -3.27 -10.86
CA LEU A 95 -19.85 -3.77 -12.19
C LEU A 95 -19.99 -2.63 -13.22
N LEU A 96 -20.58 -1.51 -12.81
CA LEU A 96 -20.79 -0.31 -13.62
C LEU A 96 -19.75 0.80 -13.35
N GLY A 97 -18.63 0.47 -12.71
CA GLY A 97 -17.55 1.44 -12.50
C GLY A 97 -16.91 1.91 -13.80
N GLU A 98 -16.42 3.15 -13.77
CA GLU A 98 -15.57 3.72 -14.81
C GLU A 98 -14.35 2.83 -15.06
N LYS A 99 -13.98 2.70 -16.34
CA LYS A 99 -12.78 1.96 -16.74
C LYS A 99 -11.61 2.92 -16.84
N HIS A 100 -10.51 2.55 -16.20
CA HIS A 100 -9.22 3.17 -16.41
C HIS A 100 -8.40 2.27 -17.33
N TYR A 101 -8.17 2.71 -18.56
CA TYR A 101 -7.32 2.01 -19.50
C TYR A 101 -5.85 2.12 -19.08
N ALA A 102 -5.06 1.09 -19.38
CA ALA A 102 -3.63 1.11 -19.16
C ALA A 102 -2.99 2.28 -19.93
N PRO A 103 -2.20 3.15 -19.27
CA PRO A 103 -1.49 4.21 -19.95
C PRO A 103 -0.53 3.67 -21.01
N LYS A 104 -0.28 4.43 -22.07
CA LYS A 104 0.72 4.09 -23.10
C LYS A 104 2.06 3.70 -22.47
N GLY A 105 2.66 2.62 -22.97
CA GLY A 105 3.92 2.09 -22.46
C GLY A 105 3.79 1.27 -21.18
N THR A 106 2.57 1.00 -20.69
CA THR A 106 2.38 0.01 -19.62
C THR A 106 2.79 -1.36 -20.13
N VAL A 107 3.63 -2.05 -19.37
CA VAL A 107 4.13 -3.40 -19.68
C VAL A 107 3.06 -4.43 -19.35
N VAL A 108 2.72 -5.25 -20.34
CA VAL A 108 1.96 -6.49 -20.16
C VAL A 108 2.96 -7.63 -20.25
N MET A 109 3.01 -8.46 -19.20
CA MET A 109 3.88 -9.63 -19.14
C MET A 109 3.07 -10.87 -19.49
N LEU A 110 3.65 -11.76 -20.29
CA LEU A 110 3.12 -13.07 -20.63
C LEU A 110 4.08 -14.14 -20.14
N PHE A 111 3.57 -15.06 -19.32
CA PHE A 111 4.29 -16.20 -18.77
C PHE A 111 3.75 -17.51 -19.35
N PRO A 112 4.61 -18.48 -19.70
CA PRO A 112 4.17 -19.83 -20.01
C PRO A 112 3.70 -20.52 -18.72
N VAL A 113 2.53 -21.18 -18.76
CA VAL A 113 1.98 -21.89 -17.59
C VAL A 113 2.67 -23.25 -17.45
N THR A 114 3.87 -23.23 -16.90
CA THR A 114 4.64 -24.42 -16.52
C THR A 114 4.21 -24.94 -15.14
N PRO A 115 4.56 -26.19 -14.74
CA PRO A 115 4.28 -26.67 -13.38
C PRO A 115 4.84 -25.77 -12.28
N TYR A 116 6.02 -25.18 -12.50
CA TYR A 116 6.60 -24.17 -11.60
C TYR A 116 5.70 -22.94 -11.46
N PHE A 117 5.17 -22.45 -12.58
CA PHE A 117 4.27 -21.30 -12.60
C PHE A 117 2.94 -21.61 -11.89
N GLU A 118 2.41 -22.83 -12.05
CA GLU A 118 1.19 -23.26 -11.36
C GLU A 118 1.38 -23.28 -9.84
N GLU A 119 2.48 -23.83 -9.34
CA GLU A 119 2.79 -23.79 -7.92
C GLU A 119 2.93 -22.36 -7.42
N PHE A 120 3.68 -21.51 -8.14
CA PHE A 120 3.78 -20.09 -7.85
C PHE A 120 2.42 -19.42 -7.72
N TYR A 121 1.54 -19.62 -8.69
CA TYR A 121 0.21 -19.03 -8.70
C TYR A 121 -0.64 -19.52 -7.52
N ASN A 122 -0.57 -20.83 -7.21
CA ASN A 122 -1.28 -21.42 -6.09
C ASN A 122 -0.78 -20.91 -4.73
N MET A 123 0.55 -20.81 -4.56
CA MET A 123 1.16 -20.22 -3.37
C MET A 123 0.77 -18.76 -3.21
N ARG A 124 0.84 -17.98 -4.29
CA ARG A 124 0.44 -16.57 -4.30
C ARG A 124 -1.00 -16.40 -3.85
N LYS A 125 -1.93 -17.17 -4.42
CA LYS A 125 -3.35 -17.17 -4.03
C LYS A 125 -3.56 -17.54 -2.54
N LYS A 126 -2.76 -18.46 -2.01
CA LYS A 126 -2.91 -18.98 -0.64
C LYS A 126 -2.26 -18.11 0.43
N TYR A 127 -1.12 -17.50 0.12
CA TYR A 127 -0.24 -16.88 1.12
C TYR A 127 -0.07 -15.36 0.95
N GLU A 128 -0.22 -14.80 -0.25
CA GLU A 128 0.05 -13.37 -0.51
C GLU A 128 -0.94 -12.48 0.28
N ASN A 129 -0.39 -11.54 1.05
CA ASN A 129 -1.15 -10.55 1.81
C ASN A 129 -0.27 -9.33 2.10
N LYS A 130 -0.76 -8.37 2.89
CA LYS A 130 -0.02 -7.13 3.19
C LYS A 130 1.39 -7.33 3.79
N LYS A 131 1.65 -8.47 4.44
CA LYS A 131 2.92 -8.81 5.09
C LYS A 131 3.65 -9.96 4.41
N THR A 132 3.05 -10.60 3.41
CA THR A 132 3.60 -11.80 2.78
C THR A 132 3.60 -11.63 1.27
N THR A 133 4.76 -11.78 0.65
CA THR A 133 4.90 -11.74 -0.81
C THR A 133 5.42 -13.07 -1.33
N VAL A 134 4.84 -13.54 -2.44
CA VAL A 134 5.29 -14.74 -3.15
C VAL A 134 5.93 -14.31 -4.46
N TYR A 135 7.19 -14.67 -4.66
CA TYR A 135 7.94 -14.37 -5.89
C TYR A 135 8.27 -15.64 -6.65
N MET A 136 8.40 -15.52 -7.97
CA MET A 136 9.12 -16.50 -8.76
C MET A 136 10.63 -16.37 -8.49
N SER A 137 11.39 -17.43 -8.70
CA SER A 137 12.83 -17.30 -8.81
C SER A 137 13.20 -16.33 -9.93
N GLU A 138 14.34 -15.64 -9.78
CA GLU A 138 14.84 -14.74 -10.83
C GLU A 138 15.00 -15.48 -12.17
N GLU A 139 15.43 -16.74 -12.09
CA GLU A 139 15.58 -17.60 -13.26
C GLU A 139 14.26 -17.86 -13.97
N ALA A 140 13.19 -18.18 -13.25
CA ALA A 140 11.87 -18.38 -13.84
C ALA A 140 11.31 -17.06 -14.42
N PHE A 141 11.50 -15.95 -13.70
CA PHE A 141 11.02 -14.63 -14.13
C PHE A 141 11.63 -14.16 -15.46
N LYS A 142 12.82 -14.63 -15.83
CA LYS A 142 13.46 -14.35 -17.12
C LYS A 142 12.72 -14.97 -18.32
N TYR A 143 11.93 -16.02 -18.12
CA TYR A 143 11.16 -16.67 -19.18
C TYR A 143 9.75 -16.07 -19.25
N ARG A 144 9.70 -14.80 -19.64
CA ARG A 144 8.48 -14.06 -19.94
C ARG A 144 8.65 -13.29 -21.24
N VAL A 145 7.55 -12.98 -21.91
CA VAL A 145 7.52 -12.04 -23.03
C VAL A 145 6.79 -10.79 -22.58
N GLU A 146 7.21 -9.65 -23.08
CA GLU A 146 6.61 -8.36 -22.76
C GLU A 146 6.03 -7.71 -24.01
N ALA A 147 4.88 -7.07 -23.85
CA ALA A 147 4.30 -6.18 -24.84
C ALA A 147 4.00 -4.83 -24.17
N LEU A 148 4.18 -3.75 -24.92
CA LEU A 148 3.81 -2.42 -24.47
C LEU A 148 2.41 -2.08 -24.97
N THR A 149 1.65 -1.42 -24.10
CA THR A 149 0.34 -0.88 -24.46
C THR A 149 0.46 0.40 -25.28
N ASP A 150 -0.51 0.62 -26.16
CA ASP A 150 -0.68 1.90 -26.86
C ASP A 150 -1.51 2.91 -26.04
N ASP A 151 -1.86 4.04 -26.66
CA ASP A 151 -2.63 5.13 -26.02
C ASP A 151 -4.06 4.75 -25.61
N HIS A 152 -4.53 3.57 -26.00
CA HIS A 152 -5.86 3.03 -25.67
C HIS A 152 -5.76 1.77 -24.80
N GLY A 153 -4.59 1.47 -24.23
CA GLY A 153 -4.34 0.28 -23.44
C GLY A 153 -4.30 -1.01 -24.27
N ARG A 154 -4.23 -0.92 -25.61
CA ARG A 154 -4.18 -2.10 -26.48
C ARG A 154 -2.78 -2.69 -26.52
N PHE A 155 -2.67 -4.00 -26.49
CA PHE A 155 -1.40 -4.73 -26.58
C PHE A 155 -1.53 -5.95 -27.50
N LYS A 156 -0.38 -6.42 -28.00
CA LYS A 156 -0.30 -7.57 -28.91
C LYS A 156 0.91 -8.44 -28.60
N PHE A 157 0.70 -9.74 -28.53
CA PHE A 157 1.75 -10.76 -28.57
C PHE A 157 1.62 -11.56 -29.85
N GLU A 158 2.71 -11.70 -30.58
CA GLU A 158 2.77 -12.40 -31.86
C GLU A 158 3.69 -13.61 -31.78
N LYS A 159 3.55 -14.51 -32.76
CA LYS A 159 4.39 -15.70 -32.94
C LYS A 159 4.36 -16.65 -31.75
N LEU A 160 3.18 -16.80 -31.15
CA LEU A 160 2.96 -17.72 -30.04
C LEU A 160 2.65 -19.12 -30.56
N LYS A 161 3.10 -20.14 -29.83
CA LYS A 161 2.68 -21.52 -30.03
C LYS A 161 1.32 -21.78 -29.38
N PRO A 162 0.65 -22.89 -29.75
CA PRO A 162 -0.42 -23.45 -28.94
C PRO A 162 0.06 -23.73 -27.52
N GLY A 163 -0.75 -23.38 -26.53
CA GLY A 163 -0.38 -23.52 -25.13
C GLY A 163 -1.21 -22.65 -24.19
N LYS A 164 -0.96 -22.83 -22.90
CA LYS A 164 -1.54 -22.03 -21.82
C LYS A 164 -0.56 -20.96 -21.38
N TYR A 165 -1.07 -19.75 -21.28
CA TYR A 165 -0.33 -18.55 -20.93
C TYR A 165 -1.05 -17.82 -19.80
N TYR A 166 -0.27 -17.17 -18.93
CA TYR A 166 -0.77 -16.26 -17.92
C TYR A 166 -0.28 -14.86 -18.25
N LEU A 167 -1.21 -13.92 -18.38
CA LEU A 167 -0.92 -12.52 -18.63
C LEU A 167 -1.11 -11.73 -17.35
N GLU A 168 -0.22 -10.79 -17.07
CA GLU A 168 -0.27 -9.91 -15.91
C GLU A 168 0.24 -8.51 -16.26
N THR A 169 -0.42 -7.49 -15.72
CA THR A 169 0.00 -6.10 -15.83
C THR A 169 -0.40 -5.32 -14.58
N ILE A 170 0.27 -4.18 -14.34
CA ILE A 170 -0.10 -3.22 -13.31
C ILE A 170 -0.65 -1.98 -13.99
N VAL A 171 -1.95 -1.74 -13.85
CA VAL A 171 -2.61 -0.56 -14.40
C VAL A 171 -2.56 0.55 -13.37
N ASN A 172 -1.76 1.59 -13.66
CA ASN A 172 -1.70 2.82 -12.89
C ASN A 172 -2.80 3.78 -13.36
N PHE A 173 -3.53 4.40 -12.42
CA PHE A 173 -4.63 5.31 -12.74
C PHE A 173 -4.83 6.35 -11.63
N THR A 174 -5.52 7.44 -11.96
CA THR A 174 -6.00 8.42 -10.97
C THR A 174 -7.36 7.98 -10.47
N ALA A 175 -7.44 7.62 -9.19
CA ALA A 175 -8.65 7.30 -8.48
C ALA A 175 -9.24 8.56 -7.83
N THR A 176 -10.55 8.55 -7.57
CA THR A 176 -11.25 9.64 -6.88
C THR A 176 -11.74 9.17 -5.52
N ALA A 177 -11.42 9.90 -4.46
CA ALA A 177 -11.97 9.71 -3.13
C ALA A 177 -12.77 10.93 -2.68
N SER A 178 -13.57 10.76 -1.64
CA SER A 178 -14.32 11.84 -1.02
C SER A 178 -14.27 11.78 0.50
N TYR A 179 -14.32 12.94 1.14
CA TYR A 179 -14.49 13.05 2.59
C TYR A 179 -15.58 14.06 2.91
N GLN A 180 -16.22 13.89 4.07
CA GLN A 180 -17.18 14.86 4.60
C GLN A 180 -16.47 15.78 5.59
N GLN A 181 -16.72 17.07 5.45
CA GLN A 181 -16.22 18.10 6.36
C GLN A 181 -17.38 18.97 6.81
N GLN A 182 -17.45 19.27 8.11
CA GLN A 182 -18.40 20.23 8.61
C GLN A 182 -18.04 21.61 8.06
N THR A 183 -18.96 22.22 7.32
CA THR A 183 -18.78 23.52 6.66
C THR A 183 -19.63 24.62 7.27
N GLY A 184 -20.55 24.27 8.16
CA GLY A 184 -21.35 25.24 8.89
C GLY A 184 -22.21 24.63 9.97
N THR A 185 -23.10 25.47 10.49
CA THR A 185 -24.14 25.13 11.45
C THR A 185 -25.42 25.85 11.09
N SER A 186 -26.56 25.21 11.33
CA SER A 186 -27.88 25.83 11.23
C SER A 186 -28.44 25.97 12.64
N ASP A 187 -28.60 27.21 13.09
CA ASP A 187 -29.16 27.52 14.40
C ASP A 187 -30.67 27.73 14.30
N ALA A 188 -31.41 27.15 15.23
CA ALA A 188 -32.86 27.31 15.35
C ALA A 188 -33.19 28.23 16.54
N TYR A 189 -34.14 29.14 16.32
CA TYR A 189 -34.64 30.07 17.34
C TYR A 189 -36.17 29.96 17.43
N ASN A 190 -36.74 30.25 18.60
CA ASN A 190 -38.20 30.34 18.74
C ASN A 190 -38.76 31.67 18.18
N GLY A 191 -40.09 31.82 18.13
CA GLY A 191 -40.76 33.03 17.62
C GLY A 191 -40.51 34.31 18.43
N TYR A 192 -39.84 34.22 19.58
CA TYR A 192 -39.40 35.35 20.41
C TYR A 192 -37.89 35.61 20.31
N GLY A 193 -37.17 34.88 19.45
CA GLY A 193 -35.73 35.03 19.23
C GLY A 193 -34.82 34.26 20.20
N ALA A 194 -35.38 33.41 21.08
CA ALA A 194 -34.56 32.58 21.98
C ALA A 194 -33.98 31.37 21.24
N TYR A 195 -32.68 31.12 21.41
CA TYR A 195 -31.98 29.98 20.81
C TYR A 195 -32.53 28.64 21.31
N LEU A 196 -32.68 27.68 20.39
CA LEU A 196 -33.17 26.33 20.67
C LEU A 196 -32.06 25.29 20.55
N TYR A 197 -31.52 25.10 19.35
CA TYR A 197 -30.47 24.11 19.06
C TYR A 197 -29.73 24.45 17.77
N SER A 198 -28.63 23.75 17.53
CA SER A 198 -27.80 23.89 16.34
C SER A 198 -27.61 22.52 15.69
N THR A 199 -27.71 22.45 14.37
CA THR A 199 -27.40 21.24 13.59
C THR A 199 -26.17 21.46 12.70
N PRO A 200 -25.18 20.56 12.70
CA PRO A 200 -24.01 20.69 11.85
C PRO A 200 -24.39 20.47 10.39
N ILE A 201 -23.82 21.30 9.51
CA ILE A 201 -23.93 21.16 8.05
C ILE A 201 -22.61 20.57 7.55
N TYR A 202 -22.71 19.45 6.83
CA TYR A 202 -21.56 18.80 6.21
C TYR A 202 -21.59 18.97 4.69
N SER A 203 -20.43 19.26 4.11
CA SER A 203 -20.21 19.20 2.67
C SER A 203 -19.28 18.04 2.32
N THR A 204 -19.49 17.45 1.14
CA THR A 204 -18.62 16.41 0.59
C THR A 204 -17.59 17.05 -0.34
N PHE A 205 -16.32 16.76 -0.12
CA PHE A 205 -15.21 17.20 -0.97
C PHE A 205 -14.60 16.00 -1.68
N PHE A 206 -14.19 16.19 -2.94
CA PHE A 206 -13.58 15.16 -3.78
C PHE A 206 -12.12 15.50 -4.07
N TYR A 207 -11.27 14.48 -4.13
CA TYR A 207 -9.87 14.64 -4.50
C TYR A 207 -9.36 13.42 -5.29
N GLY A 208 -8.42 13.68 -6.21
CA GLY A 208 -7.73 12.64 -6.97
C GLY A 208 -6.51 12.10 -6.22
N TYR A 209 -6.23 10.80 -6.37
CA TYR A 209 -5.02 10.17 -5.86
C TYR A 209 -4.51 9.08 -6.82
N SER A 210 -3.21 8.84 -6.84
CA SER A 210 -2.62 7.77 -7.66
C SER A 210 -2.93 6.40 -7.06
N ALA A 211 -3.41 5.50 -7.89
CA ALA A 211 -3.70 4.12 -7.54
C ALA A 211 -3.15 3.16 -8.60
N ALA A 212 -2.98 1.91 -8.21
CA ALA A 212 -2.52 0.85 -9.09
C ALA A 212 -3.28 -0.44 -8.79
N ASN A 213 -3.67 -1.17 -9.84
CA ASN A 213 -4.26 -2.49 -9.71
C ASN A 213 -3.51 -3.49 -10.58
N ARG A 214 -3.28 -4.69 -10.04
CA ARG A 214 -2.84 -5.84 -10.81
C ARG A 214 -4.04 -6.42 -11.55
N GLU A 215 -3.91 -6.53 -12.87
CA GLU A 215 -4.85 -7.24 -13.74
C GLU A 215 -4.18 -8.47 -14.31
N SER A 216 -4.88 -9.60 -14.32
CA SER A 216 -4.32 -10.84 -14.82
C SER A 216 -5.36 -11.81 -15.38
N LYS A 217 -4.92 -12.69 -16.28
CA LYS A 217 -5.79 -13.65 -16.96
C LYS A 217 -5.02 -14.86 -17.47
N PHE A 218 -5.61 -16.04 -17.33
CA PHE A 218 -5.19 -17.23 -18.06
C PHE A 218 -5.81 -17.25 -19.46
N VAL A 219 -4.98 -17.54 -20.46
CA VAL A 219 -5.37 -17.61 -21.87
C VAL A 219 -4.82 -18.90 -22.45
N GLU A 220 -5.64 -19.60 -23.22
CA GLU A 220 -5.24 -20.82 -23.92
C GLU A 220 -5.40 -20.62 -25.42
N ILE A 221 -4.31 -20.87 -26.14
CA ILE A 221 -4.23 -20.99 -27.59
C ILE A 221 -4.34 -22.48 -27.89
N LYS A 222 -5.42 -22.90 -28.54
CA LYS A 222 -5.75 -24.32 -28.77
C LYS A 222 -5.09 -24.86 -30.03
N GLN A 223 -4.92 -24.01 -31.03
CA GLN A 223 -4.39 -24.40 -32.33
C GLN A 223 -3.43 -23.34 -32.88
N ASP A 224 -2.49 -23.78 -33.72
CA ASP A 224 -1.48 -22.87 -34.29
C ASP A 224 -2.14 -21.93 -35.30
N GLY A 225 -1.75 -20.65 -35.29
CA GLY A 225 -2.38 -19.62 -36.10
C GLY A 225 -3.67 -19.02 -35.50
N GLU A 226 -4.06 -19.39 -34.28
CA GLU A 226 -5.23 -18.81 -33.62
C GLU A 226 -4.98 -17.33 -33.27
N LEU A 227 -5.95 -16.47 -33.59
CA LEU A 227 -6.07 -15.12 -33.04
C LEU A 227 -6.98 -15.15 -31.82
N LYS A 228 -6.46 -14.70 -30.68
CA LYS A 228 -7.19 -14.65 -29.42
C LYS A 228 -7.35 -13.21 -28.93
N GLU A 229 -8.58 -12.73 -28.93
CA GLU A 229 -8.92 -11.42 -28.37
C GLU A 229 -9.30 -11.50 -26.89
N ILE A 230 -8.75 -10.61 -26.07
CA ILE A 230 -9.02 -10.59 -24.63
C ILE A 230 -9.24 -9.18 -24.07
N LYS A 231 -10.00 -9.12 -22.98
CA LYS A 231 -10.00 -8.01 -22.03
C LYS A 231 -9.16 -8.45 -20.84
N LEU A 232 -8.13 -7.66 -20.53
CA LEU A 232 -7.25 -7.81 -19.38
C LEU A 232 -7.61 -6.72 -18.36
#